data_AF-A0A3N5K239-F1
#
_entry.id   AF-A0A3N5K239-F1
#
_cell.length_a   1.000
_cell.length_b   1.000
_cell.length_c   1.000
_cell.angle_alpha   90.00
_cell.angle_beta   90.00
_cell.angle_gamma   90.00
#
_symmetry.space_group_name_H-M   'P 1'
#
loop_
_entity.id
_entity.type
_entity.pdbx_description
1 polymer ?
#
loop_
_entity_poly.entity_id
_entity_poly.type
_entity_poly.pdbx_seq_one_letter_code
_entity_poly.pdbx_strand_id
1 'polypeptide(L)'
;MSLLGDLKMYSRFAVSLRRFLSRSVTLEEAREVVRRRLQDREGNFLRQAERSIYGHPGSPYLPLLGLARIGLEDLRDWVRRDGVETALRRLREAGVYFSFEEFKGRVPVLRNGHEIRIRPADFDNPFLSPAYEGTTSGSTGAGTRVVLDLDHLAAIACNVLLVHETHGTRGMPSAVWFGMPPDLSSLYAILLAARIGQTPRAWFSTPPGCA
;
A
#
# COMPACT_ATOMS: atom_id res chain seq x y z
N MET A 1 -8.05 25.96 6.42
CA MET A 1 -9.04 24.87 6.52
C MET A 1 -10.38 25.47 6.93
N SER A 2 -11.50 24.98 6.39
CA SER A 2 -12.85 25.50 6.68
C SER A 2 -13.59 24.49 7.53
N LEU A 3 -14.26 24.96 8.59
CA LEU A 3 -15.03 24.14 9.56
C LEU A 3 -16.01 23.18 8.88
N LEU A 4 -16.62 23.62 7.76
CA LEU A 4 -17.53 22.82 6.94
C LEU A 4 -16.82 21.68 6.18
N GLY A 5 -15.60 21.93 5.72
CA GLY A 5 -14.75 20.93 5.08
C GLY A 5 -14.32 19.85 6.07
N ASP A 6 -13.93 20.26 7.28
CA ASP A 6 -13.51 19.36 8.35
C ASP A 6 -14.70 18.49 8.82
N LEU A 7 -15.88 19.07 9.04
CA LEU A 7 -17.08 18.33 9.41
C LEU A 7 -17.48 17.26 8.37
N LYS A 8 -17.38 17.60 7.08
CA LYS A 8 -17.65 16.66 5.98
C LYS A 8 -16.61 15.54 5.93
N MET A 9 -15.35 15.83 6.20
CA MET A 9 -14.28 14.85 6.25
C MET A 9 -14.48 13.87 7.43
N TYR A 10 -14.69 14.40 8.64
CA TYR A 10 -14.88 13.59 9.85
C TYR A 10 -16.15 12.74 9.80
N SER A 11 -17.26 13.28 9.27
CA SER A 11 -18.50 12.51 9.10
C SER A 11 -18.32 11.34 8.13
N ARG A 12 -17.65 11.55 6.98
CA ARG A 12 -17.32 10.49 6.03
C ARG A 12 -16.41 9.44 6.67
N PHE A 13 -15.39 9.87 7.41
CA PHE A 13 -14.50 8.95 8.13
C PHE A 13 -15.28 8.10 9.15
N ALA A 14 -16.12 8.71 9.98
CA ALA A 14 -16.91 8.01 10.99
C ALA A 14 -17.85 6.97 10.38
N VAL A 15 -18.50 7.30 9.25
CA VAL A 15 -19.36 6.36 8.52
C VAL A 15 -18.55 5.21 7.93
N SER A 16 -17.42 5.50 7.29
CA SER A 16 -16.53 4.48 6.71
C SER A 16 -15.95 3.57 7.79
N LEU A 17 -15.55 4.14 8.93
CA LEU A 17 -15.03 3.40 10.08
C LEU A 17 -16.11 2.49 10.68
N ARG A 18 -17.33 3.00 10.87
CA ARG A 18 -18.46 2.19 11.35
C ARG A 18 -18.73 1.02 10.41
N ARG A 19 -18.75 1.25 9.10
CA ARG A 19 -18.93 0.20 8.08
C ARG A 19 -17.79 -0.80 8.08
N PHE A 20 -16.56 -0.34 8.29
CA PHE A 20 -15.38 -1.19 8.35
C PHE A 20 -15.42 -2.12 9.58
N LEU A 21 -15.84 -1.59 10.73
CA LEU A 21 -15.90 -2.32 12.00
C LEU A 21 -17.18 -3.15 12.17
N SER A 22 -18.25 -2.89 11.39
CA SER A 22 -19.54 -3.59 11.56
C SER A 22 -19.52 -5.06 11.15
N ARG A 23 -18.45 -5.54 10.49
CA ARG A 23 -18.30 -6.93 10.08
C ARG A 23 -16.83 -7.33 10.16
N SER A 24 -16.55 -8.57 10.54
CA SER A 24 -15.22 -9.15 10.39
C SER A 24 -15.13 -9.94 9.07
N VAL A 25 -13.92 -10.02 8.53
CA VAL A 25 -13.64 -10.91 7.38
C VAL A 25 -13.70 -12.35 7.85
N THR A 26 -14.45 -13.18 7.13
CA THR A 26 -14.51 -14.62 7.39
C THR A 26 -13.38 -15.35 6.65
N LEU A 27 -13.05 -16.56 7.10
CA LEU A 27 -12.01 -17.37 6.45
C LEU A 27 -12.36 -17.71 5.00
N GLU A 28 -13.63 -18.01 4.73
CA GLU A 28 -14.11 -18.34 3.39
C GLU A 28 -13.99 -17.13 2.45
N GLU A 29 -14.42 -15.95 2.90
CA GLU A 29 -14.23 -14.69 2.16
C GLU A 29 -12.76 -14.40 1.91
N ALA A 30 -11.89 -14.58 2.92
CA ALA A 30 -10.45 -14.34 2.76
C ALA A 30 -9.82 -15.28 1.72
N ARG A 31 -10.17 -16.58 1.75
CA ARG A 31 -9.72 -17.57 0.75
C ARG A 31 -10.21 -17.21 -0.64
N GLU A 32 -11.49 -16.85 -0.78
CA GLU A 32 -12.08 -16.43 -2.05
C GLU A 32 -11.40 -15.20 -2.63
N VAL A 33 -11.20 -14.17 -1.81
CA VAL A 33 -10.54 -12.92 -2.23
C VAL A 33 -9.11 -13.19 -2.71
N VAL A 34 -8.33 -13.96 -1.95
CA VAL A 34 -6.95 -14.27 -2.34
C VAL A 34 -6.91 -15.15 -3.59
N ARG A 35 -7.77 -16.17 -3.69
CA ARG A 35 -7.85 -17.03 -4.88
C ARG A 35 -8.17 -16.24 -6.13
N ARG A 36 -9.18 -15.36 -6.07
CA ARG A 36 -9.56 -14.50 -7.19
C ARG A 36 -8.45 -13.54 -7.58
N ARG A 37 -7.78 -12.91 -6.61
CA ARG A 37 -6.63 -12.02 -6.88
C ARG A 37 -5.47 -12.74 -7.57
N LEU A 38 -5.22 -13.99 -7.20
CA LEU A 38 -4.21 -14.83 -7.84
C LEU A 38 -4.63 -15.24 -9.26
N GLN A 39 -5.90 -15.62 -9.46
CA GLN A 39 -6.45 -15.94 -10.78
C GLN A 39 -6.40 -14.74 -11.73
N ASP A 40 -6.78 -13.55 -11.24
CA ASP A 40 -6.82 -12.32 -12.04
C ASP A 40 -5.51 -11.50 -11.96
N ARG A 41 -4.41 -12.10 -11.52
CA ARG A 41 -3.17 -11.38 -11.19
C ARG A 41 -2.63 -10.55 -12.34
N GLU A 42 -2.58 -11.13 -13.54
CA GLU A 42 -2.11 -10.46 -14.76
C GLU A 42 -3.01 -9.27 -15.13
N GLY A 43 -4.32 -9.48 -15.13
CA GLY A 43 -5.29 -8.42 -15.40
C GLY A 43 -5.24 -7.30 -14.36
N ASN A 44 -5.07 -7.64 -13.07
CA ASN A 44 -4.89 -6.67 -11.99
C ASN A 44 -3.62 -5.83 -12.18
N PHE A 45 -2.50 -6.47 -12.52
CA PHE A 45 -1.25 -5.79 -12.80
C PHE A 45 -1.37 -4.82 -13.99
N LEU A 46 -1.94 -5.28 -15.11
CA LEU A 46 -2.11 -4.44 -16.30
C LEU A 46 -3.07 -3.28 -16.07
N ARG A 47 -4.19 -3.51 -15.38
CA ARG A 47 -5.11 -2.42 -14.99
C ARG A 47 -4.42 -1.37 -14.13
N GLN A 48 -3.57 -1.80 -13.19
CA GLN A 48 -2.82 -0.87 -12.35
C GLN A 48 -1.81 -0.08 -13.20
N ALA A 49 -1.00 -0.76 -14.02
CA ALA A 49 -0.02 -0.11 -14.88
C ALA A 49 -0.68 0.89 -15.84
N GLU A 50 -1.77 0.50 -16.50
CA GLU A 50 -2.53 1.38 -17.40
C GLU A 50 -3.02 2.63 -16.68
N ARG A 51 -3.62 2.50 -15.48
CA ARG A 51 -4.22 3.64 -14.79
C ARG A 51 -3.20 4.52 -14.07
N SER A 52 -2.24 3.94 -13.34
CA SER A 52 -1.32 4.67 -12.47
C SER A 52 0.03 4.98 -13.09
N ILE A 53 0.35 4.40 -14.26
CA ILE A 53 1.60 4.66 -14.97
C ILE A 53 1.29 5.30 -16.32
N TYR A 54 0.75 4.52 -17.27
CA TYR A 54 0.58 5.00 -18.64
C TYR A 54 -0.47 6.12 -18.78
N GLY A 55 -1.56 6.04 -18.01
CA GLY A 55 -2.63 7.04 -17.97
C GLY A 55 -2.41 8.17 -16.95
N HIS A 56 -1.27 8.19 -16.25
CA HIS A 56 -0.98 9.20 -15.23
C HIS A 56 0.29 9.99 -15.59
N PRO A 57 0.17 11.21 -16.15
CA PRO A 57 1.33 12.00 -16.57
C PRO A 57 2.37 12.30 -15.47
N GLY A 58 1.94 12.28 -14.20
CA GLY A 58 2.84 12.46 -13.04
C GLY A 58 3.60 11.21 -12.62
N SER A 59 3.44 10.08 -13.33
CA SER A 59 4.07 8.83 -12.93
C SER A 59 5.59 8.89 -13.09
N PRO A 60 6.36 8.54 -12.05
CA PRO A 60 7.83 8.56 -12.12
C PRO A 60 8.38 7.49 -13.08
N TYR A 61 7.58 6.49 -13.44
CA TYR A 61 7.98 5.42 -14.36
C TYR A 61 7.87 5.81 -15.84
N LEU A 62 7.07 6.84 -16.19
CA LEU A 62 6.85 7.23 -17.59
C LEU A 62 8.13 7.66 -18.31
N PRO A 63 9.02 8.51 -17.73
CA PRO A 63 10.28 8.86 -18.37
C PRO A 63 11.18 7.65 -18.63
N LEU A 64 11.22 6.69 -17.69
CA LEU A 64 11.99 5.46 -17.83
C LEU A 64 11.48 4.60 -18.99
N LEU A 65 10.16 4.43 -19.07
CA LEU A 65 9.49 3.71 -20.16
C LEU A 65 9.74 4.40 -21.50
N GLY A 66 9.71 5.73 -21.54
CA GLY A 66 10.02 6.52 -22.73
C GLY A 66 11.46 6.34 -23.21
N LEU A 67 12.45 6.38 -22.31
CA LEU A 67 13.85 6.13 -22.65
C LEU A 67 14.07 4.70 -23.16
N ALA A 68 13.35 3.73 -22.60
CA ALA A 68 13.38 2.33 -23.03
C ALA A 68 12.52 2.06 -24.29
N ARG A 69 11.72 3.04 -24.75
CA ARG A 69 10.75 2.90 -25.85
C ARG A 69 9.75 1.76 -25.65
N ILE A 70 9.27 1.60 -24.42
CA ILE A 70 8.30 0.55 -24.04
C ILE A 70 6.91 1.18 -23.90
N GLY A 71 5.98 0.78 -24.76
CA GLY A 71 4.58 1.16 -24.69
C GLY A 71 3.72 0.21 -23.84
N LEU A 72 2.47 0.61 -23.61
CA LEU A 72 1.49 -0.22 -22.90
C LEU A 72 1.19 -1.51 -23.65
N GLU A 73 1.13 -1.49 -24.99
CA GLU A 73 0.90 -2.68 -25.80
C GLU A 73 2.06 -3.68 -25.67
N ASP A 74 3.32 -3.21 -25.64
CA ASP A 74 4.47 -4.08 -25.40
C ASP A 74 4.35 -4.82 -24.06
N LEU A 75 3.95 -4.07 -23.01
CA LEU A 75 3.75 -4.65 -21.69
C LEU A 75 2.58 -5.66 -21.67
N ARG A 76 1.46 -5.34 -22.33
CA ARG A 76 0.31 -6.25 -22.47
C ARG A 76 0.70 -7.55 -23.16
N ASP A 77 1.48 -7.46 -24.23
CA ASP A 77 1.94 -8.61 -24.98
C ASP A 77 2.94 -9.46 -24.18
N TRP A 78 3.86 -8.83 -23.44
CA TRP A 78 4.79 -9.57 -22.58
C TRP A 78 4.08 -10.29 -21.45
N VAL A 79 3.12 -9.64 -20.79
CA VAL A 79 2.35 -10.28 -19.72
C VAL A 79 1.54 -11.45 -20.27
N ARG A 80 0.85 -11.27 -21.41
CA ARG A 80 0.05 -12.33 -22.04
C ARG A 80 0.90 -13.53 -22.47
N ARG A 81 2.11 -13.29 -22.98
CA ARG A 81 2.97 -14.36 -23.52
C ARG A 81 3.82 -15.04 -22.45
N ASP A 82 4.43 -14.24 -21.57
CA ASP A 82 5.53 -14.68 -20.71
C ASP A 82 5.23 -14.55 -19.21
N GLY A 83 4.04 -14.03 -18.85
CA GLY A 83 3.61 -13.77 -17.48
C GLY A 83 4.22 -12.51 -16.84
N VAL A 84 3.71 -12.15 -15.66
CA VAL A 84 4.11 -10.93 -14.93
C VAL A 84 5.59 -10.94 -14.55
N GLU A 85 6.11 -12.05 -14.03
CA GLU A 85 7.49 -12.19 -13.56
C GLU A 85 8.50 -11.87 -14.66
N THR A 86 8.27 -12.44 -15.84
CA THR A 86 9.16 -12.24 -16.99
C THR A 86 9.05 -10.81 -17.51
N ALA A 87 7.84 -10.26 -17.58
CA ALA A 87 7.64 -8.86 -17.96
C ALA A 87 8.35 -7.89 -17.00
N LEU A 88 8.26 -8.11 -15.68
CA LEU A 88 8.96 -7.31 -14.67
C LEU A 88 10.49 -7.42 -14.79
N ARG A 89 11.01 -8.62 -15.09
CA ARG A 89 12.45 -8.80 -15.33
C ARG A 89 12.92 -8.01 -16.54
N ARG A 90 12.16 -8.05 -17.64
CA ARG A 90 12.45 -7.26 -18.85
C ARG A 90 12.40 -5.76 -18.60
N LEU A 91 11.40 -5.28 -17.88
CA LEU A 91 11.34 -3.87 -17.47
C LEU A 91 12.59 -3.47 -16.68
N ARG A 92 13.00 -4.30 -15.71
CA ARG A 92 14.22 -4.05 -14.92
C ARG A 92 15.48 -4.03 -15.81
N GLU A 93 15.63 -5.00 -16.70
CA GLU A 93 16.76 -5.09 -17.64
C GLU A 93 16.82 -3.88 -18.59
N ALA A 94 15.67 -3.33 -18.98
CA ALA A 94 15.55 -2.11 -19.76
C ALA A 94 15.79 -0.81 -18.93
N GLY A 95 16.13 -0.94 -17.64
CA GLY A 95 16.38 0.20 -16.76
C GLY A 95 15.13 0.82 -16.12
N VAL A 96 13.95 0.20 -16.29
CA VAL A 96 12.67 0.66 -15.71
C VAL A 96 12.52 0.13 -14.29
N TYR A 97 13.33 0.68 -13.38
CA TYR A 97 13.25 0.41 -11.95
C TYR A 97 13.88 1.57 -11.16
N PHE A 98 13.57 1.63 -9.87
CA PHE A 98 14.24 2.52 -8.92
C PHE A 98 14.93 1.68 -7.84
N SER A 99 16.17 2.01 -7.53
CA SER A 99 16.83 1.55 -6.31
C SER A 99 16.20 2.23 -5.08
N PHE A 100 16.50 1.71 -3.90
CA PHE A 100 16.03 2.31 -2.65
C PHE A 100 16.52 3.75 -2.46
N GLU A 101 17.80 4.01 -2.77
CA GLU A 101 18.41 5.34 -2.65
C GLU A 101 17.82 6.35 -3.65
N GLU A 102 17.55 5.89 -4.88
CA GLU A 102 16.85 6.67 -5.90
C GLU A 102 15.42 7.00 -5.45
N PHE A 103 14.66 5.99 -5.01
CA PHE A 103 13.29 6.18 -4.51
C PHE A 103 13.22 7.16 -3.34
N LYS A 104 14.21 7.13 -2.43
CA LYS A 104 14.32 8.09 -1.33
C LYS A 104 14.81 9.48 -1.76
N GLY A 105 15.17 9.68 -3.03
CA GLY A 105 15.69 10.93 -3.56
C GLY A 105 17.08 11.29 -3.03
N ARG A 106 17.85 10.30 -2.58
CA ARG A 106 19.20 10.49 -2.01
C ARG A 106 20.29 10.55 -3.07
N VAL A 107 20.04 9.89 -4.20
CA VAL A 107 20.89 9.92 -5.39
C VAL A 107 20.02 10.27 -6.61
N PRO A 108 20.58 10.95 -7.63
CA PRO A 108 19.86 11.21 -8.87
C PRO A 108 19.56 9.89 -9.61
N VAL A 109 18.45 9.86 -10.34
CA VAL A 109 18.11 8.73 -11.20
C VAL A 109 18.78 8.92 -12.54
N LEU A 110 19.85 8.17 -12.79
CA LEU A 110 20.58 8.20 -14.06
C LEU A 110 20.27 6.93 -14.86
N ARG A 111 19.76 7.10 -16.08
CA ARG A 111 19.52 6.00 -17.02
C ARG A 111 19.94 6.40 -18.41
N ASN A 112 20.82 5.60 -19.04
CA ASN A 112 21.33 5.84 -20.39
C ASN A 112 21.88 7.28 -20.59
N GLY A 113 22.54 7.85 -19.58
CA GLY A 113 23.09 9.21 -19.63
C GLY A 113 22.06 10.34 -19.41
N HIS A 114 20.79 10.01 -19.19
CA HIS A 114 19.75 10.96 -18.86
C HIS A 114 19.49 10.98 -17.34
N GLU A 115 19.47 12.20 -16.78
CA GLU A 115 18.99 12.41 -15.42
C GLU A 115 17.47 12.57 -15.40
N ILE A 116 16.81 11.74 -14.60
CA ILE A 116 15.37 11.81 -14.39
C ILE A 116 15.13 12.44 -13.03
N ARG A 117 14.46 13.59 -13.06
CA ARG A 117 14.06 14.28 -11.84
C ARG A 117 12.83 13.59 -11.25
N ILE A 118 12.98 13.08 -10.03
CA ILE A 118 11.87 12.54 -9.23
C ILE A 118 11.80 13.25 -7.88
N ARG A 119 10.61 13.24 -7.30
CA ARG A 119 10.34 13.62 -5.92
C ARG A 119 9.69 12.43 -5.22
N PRO A 120 9.90 12.24 -3.90
CA PRO A 120 9.23 11.17 -3.16
C PRO A 120 7.70 11.17 -3.32
N ALA A 121 7.08 12.35 -3.45
CA ALA A 121 5.64 12.50 -3.66
C ALA A 121 5.15 11.99 -5.03
N ASP A 122 6.03 11.83 -6.03
CA ASP A 122 5.65 11.28 -7.34
C ASP A 122 5.26 9.79 -7.23
N PHE A 123 5.64 9.12 -6.14
CA PHE A 123 5.24 7.75 -5.84
C PHE A 123 3.93 7.64 -5.03
N ASP A 124 3.31 8.76 -4.67
CA ASP A 124 2.02 8.74 -3.97
C ASP A 124 0.93 8.17 -4.89
N ASN A 125 0.06 7.31 -4.34
CA ASN A 125 -1.02 6.73 -5.12
C ASN A 125 -2.07 7.81 -5.48
N PRO A 126 -2.23 8.16 -6.77
CA PRO A 126 -3.08 9.26 -7.21
C PRO A 126 -4.58 8.99 -7.04
N PHE A 127 -4.96 7.74 -6.73
CA PHE A 127 -6.35 7.33 -6.55
C PHE A 127 -6.77 7.21 -5.08
N LEU A 128 -5.89 7.53 -4.13
CA LEU A 128 -6.25 7.54 -2.72
C LEU A 128 -7.26 8.65 -2.45
N SER A 129 -8.39 8.28 -1.85
CA SER A 129 -9.25 9.23 -1.14
C SER A 129 -8.80 9.23 0.32
N PRO A 130 -8.10 10.27 0.81
CA PRO A 130 -7.53 10.25 2.15
C PRO A 130 -8.64 10.12 3.21
N ALA A 131 -8.56 9.07 4.01
CA ALA A 131 -9.42 8.88 5.18
C ALA A 131 -8.73 9.36 6.46
N TYR A 132 -7.39 9.22 6.56
CA TYR A 132 -6.55 9.76 7.64
C TYR A 132 -5.08 9.80 7.18
N GLU A 133 -4.34 10.89 7.43
CA GLU A 133 -2.92 11.06 7.04
C GLU A 133 -2.00 11.02 8.26
N GLY A 134 -0.80 10.46 8.10
CA GLY A 134 0.32 10.64 9.04
C GLY A 134 1.66 10.25 8.42
N THR A 135 2.67 9.96 9.22
CA THR A 135 4.06 9.78 8.77
C THR A 135 4.69 8.54 9.41
N THR A 136 5.49 7.75 8.67
CA THR A 136 6.24 6.62 9.26
C THR A 136 7.27 7.10 10.29
N SER A 137 7.60 6.24 11.26
CA SER A 137 8.56 6.50 12.34
C SER A 137 10.02 6.70 11.90
N GLY A 138 10.33 6.60 10.60
CA GLY A 138 11.62 7.07 10.07
C GLY A 138 12.86 6.35 10.61
N SER A 139 12.81 5.04 10.85
CA SER A 139 13.95 4.28 11.41
C SER A 139 15.25 4.37 10.58
N THR A 140 15.16 4.79 9.32
CA THR A 140 16.32 4.98 8.43
C THR A 140 16.38 6.38 7.79
N GLY A 141 15.70 7.40 8.34
CA GLY A 141 15.69 8.78 7.82
C GLY A 141 14.31 9.46 7.88
N ALA A 142 14.14 10.58 7.17
CA ALA A 142 12.87 11.33 7.14
C ALA A 142 11.68 10.39 6.82
N GLY A 143 10.67 10.42 7.70
CA GLY A 143 9.50 9.56 7.59
C GLY A 143 8.73 9.81 6.29
N THR A 144 8.21 8.73 5.71
CA THR A 144 7.38 8.81 4.49
C THR A 144 5.92 9.03 4.92
N ARG A 145 5.19 9.89 4.21
CA ARG A 145 3.76 10.10 4.46
C ARG A 145 3.00 8.78 4.22
N VAL A 146 2.19 8.36 5.19
CA VAL A 146 1.31 7.19 5.10
C VAL A 146 -0.12 7.64 5.29
N VAL A 147 -0.95 7.30 4.31
CA VAL A 147 -2.40 7.48 4.41
C VAL A 147 -2.99 6.16 4.89
N LEU A 148 -3.76 6.21 5.97
CA LEU A 148 -4.56 5.09 6.41
C LEU A 148 -5.81 5.02 5.54
N ASP A 149 -5.87 4.00 4.68
CA ASP A 149 -7.04 3.68 3.86
C ASP A 149 -7.73 2.43 4.40
N LEU A 150 -9.01 2.56 4.75
CA LEU A 150 -9.80 1.46 5.30
C LEU A 150 -10.06 0.34 4.27
N ASP A 151 -10.13 0.68 2.97
CA ASP A 151 -10.30 -0.32 1.91
C ASP A 151 -8.99 -1.10 1.70
N HIS A 152 -7.85 -0.41 1.79
CA HIS A 152 -6.53 -1.05 1.82
C HIS A 152 -6.37 -1.98 3.03
N LEU A 153 -6.76 -1.52 4.23
CA LEU A 153 -6.75 -2.35 5.44
C LEU A 153 -7.64 -3.58 5.30
N ALA A 154 -8.85 -3.44 4.74
CA ALA A 154 -9.74 -4.57 4.49
C ALA A 154 -9.13 -5.57 3.51
N ALA A 155 -8.40 -5.08 2.50
CA ALA A 155 -7.68 -5.91 1.55
C ALA A 155 -6.52 -6.69 2.19
N ILE A 156 -5.79 -6.08 3.14
CA ILE A 156 -4.71 -6.73 3.91
C ILE A 156 -5.27 -7.73 4.93
N ALA A 157 -6.40 -7.42 5.57
CA ALA A 157 -7.03 -8.27 6.58
C ALA A 157 -7.26 -9.70 6.09
N CYS A 158 -7.60 -9.88 4.81
CA CYS A 158 -7.76 -11.20 4.20
C CYS A 158 -6.46 -12.03 4.28
N ASN A 159 -5.31 -11.43 3.94
CA ASN A 159 -4.02 -12.10 3.99
C ASN A 159 -3.63 -12.43 5.44
N VAL A 160 -3.81 -11.47 6.34
CA VAL A 160 -3.46 -11.64 7.76
C VAL A 160 -4.29 -12.74 8.42
N LEU A 161 -5.59 -12.81 8.13
CA LEU A 161 -6.44 -13.89 8.63
C LEU A 161 -5.95 -15.27 8.16
N LEU A 162 -5.54 -15.40 6.90
CA LEU A 162 -4.98 -16.65 6.37
C LEU A 162 -3.65 -17.01 7.03
N VAL A 163 -2.80 -16.01 7.33
CA VAL A 163 -1.56 -16.24 8.09
C VAL A 163 -1.88 -16.79 9.48
N HIS A 164 -2.82 -16.17 10.21
CA HIS A 164 -3.25 -16.67 11.53
C HIS A 164 -3.81 -18.09 11.47
N GLU A 165 -4.67 -18.36 10.49
CA GLU A 165 -5.24 -19.71 10.27
C GLU A 165 -4.12 -20.73 9.99
N THR A 166 -3.19 -20.41 9.09
CA THR A 166 -2.11 -21.31 8.68
C THR A 166 -1.19 -21.68 9.85
N HIS A 167 -0.96 -20.73 10.77
CA HIS A 167 -0.11 -20.93 11.94
C HIS A 167 -0.90 -21.43 13.17
N GLY A 168 -2.20 -21.71 13.05
CA GLY A 168 -3.04 -22.14 14.16
C GLY A 168 -3.22 -21.10 15.27
N THR A 169 -2.96 -19.82 14.99
CA THR A 169 -3.02 -18.73 15.98
C THR A 169 -4.35 -17.99 15.98
N ARG A 170 -5.32 -18.46 15.19
CA ARG A 170 -6.63 -17.84 15.10
C ARG A 170 -7.38 -17.93 16.44
N GLY A 171 -7.88 -16.78 16.91
CA GLY A 171 -8.63 -16.68 18.15
C GLY A 171 -7.75 -16.76 19.40
N MET A 172 -6.43 -16.87 19.25
CA MET A 172 -5.51 -16.76 20.37
C MET A 172 -5.56 -15.34 20.94
N PRO A 173 -5.46 -15.18 22.27
CA PRO A 173 -5.31 -13.86 22.88
C PRO A 173 -4.06 -13.16 22.35
N SER A 174 -4.21 -11.91 21.94
CA SER A 174 -3.10 -11.07 21.47
C SER A 174 -2.97 -9.80 22.30
N ALA A 175 -1.78 -9.21 22.27
CA ALA A 175 -1.49 -7.88 22.80
C ALA A 175 -0.70 -7.11 21.75
N VAL A 176 -0.82 -5.78 21.76
CA VAL A 176 -0.08 -4.89 20.87
C VAL A 176 0.95 -4.09 21.64
N TRP A 177 2.13 -3.90 21.06
CA TRP A 177 3.21 -3.07 21.61
C TRP A 177 3.54 -1.92 20.66
N PHE A 178 2.83 -0.81 20.81
CA PHE A 178 3.00 0.39 19.97
C PHE A 178 2.78 1.69 20.78
N GLY A 179 3.19 2.83 20.23
CA GLY A 179 3.02 4.14 20.88
C GLY A 179 1.54 4.48 21.10
N MET A 180 1.21 5.30 22.10
CA MET A 180 -0.19 5.66 22.36
C MET A 180 -0.85 6.35 21.15
N PRO A 181 -2.16 6.16 20.91
CA PRO A 181 -2.91 6.94 19.93
C PRO A 181 -2.67 8.45 20.13
N PRO A 182 -2.58 9.26 19.07
CA PRO A 182 -2.92 8.95 17.67
C PRO A 182 -1.77 8.35 16.82
N ASP A 183 -0.87 7.54 17.39
CA ASP A 183 0.12 6.81 16.58
C ASP A 183 -0.54 5.97 15.46
N LEU A 184 -0.09 6.17 14.23
CA LEU A 184 -0.63 5.49 13.05
C LEU A 184 -0.42 3.99 13.08
N SER A 185 0.75 3.54 13.55
CA SER A 185 1.08 2.11 13.60
C SER A 185 0.12 1.37 14.51
N SER A 186 -0.20 2.03 15.63
CA SER A 186 -1.18 1.55 16.59
C SER A 186 -2.60 1.50 16.06
N LEU A 187 -3.07 2.58 15.42
CA LEU A 187 -4.39 2.60 14.78
C LEU A 187 -4.49 1.52 13.70
N TYR A 188 -3.45 1.36 12.88
CA TYR A 188 -3.36 0.31 11.87
C TYR A 188 -3.49 -1.08 12.50
N ALA A 189 -2.69 -1.38 13.53
CA ALA A 189 -2.69 -2.69 14.18
C ALA A 189 -4.06 -3.06 14.76
N ILE A 190 -4.73 -2.12 15.44
CA ILE A 190 -6.03 -2.38 16.06
C ILE A 190 -7.14 -2.51 15.04
N LEU A 191 -7.18 -1.64 14.04
CA LEU A 191 -8.20 -1.73 12.99
C LEU A 191 -8.07 -3.03 12.22
N LEU A 192 -6.85 -3.45 11.91
CA LEU A 192 -6.59 -4.72 11.25
C LEU A 192 -7.02 -5.92 12.11
N ALA A 193 -6.65 -5.91 13.40
CA ALA A 193 -7.02 -6.95 14.35
C ALA A 193 -8.54 -7.03 14.56
N ALA A 194 -9.22 -5.89 14.69
CA ALA A 194 -10.68 -5.83 14.75
C ALA A 194 -11.33 -6.37 13.47
N ARG A 195 -10.77 -6.04 12.31
CA ARG A 195 -11.29 -6.47 11.00
C ARG A 195 -11.22 -7.98 10.78
N ILE A 196 -10.28 -8.68 11.41
CA ILE A 196 -10.20 -10.15 11.39
C ILE A 196 -10.89 -10.81 12.60
N GLY A 197 -11.57 -10.04 13.45
CA GLY A 197 -12.27 -10.53 14.63
C GLY A 197 -11.36 -10.96 15.79
N GLN A 198 -10.14 -10.42 15.88
CA GLN A 198 -9.15 -10.75 16.91
C GLN A 198 -8.68 -9.51 17.67
N THR A 199 -9.61 -8.77 18.27
CA THR A 199 -9.28 -7.56 19.06
C THR A 199 -8.28 -7.90 20.17
N PRO A 200 -7.13 -7.17 20.26
CA PRO A 200 -6.14 -7.41 21.30
C PRO A 200 -6.73 -7.22 22.70
N ARG A 201 -6.29 -8.04 23.66
CA ARG A 201 -6.73 -7.98 25.07
C ARG A 201 -5.98 -6.92 25.87
N ALA A 202 -4.77 -6.57 25.44
CA ALA A 202 -3.93 -5.62 26.14
C ALA A 202 -3.15 -4.76 25.14
N TRP A 203 -2.83 -3.55 25.61
CA TRP A 203 -1.99 -2.60 24.91
C TRP A 203 -0.83 -2.23 25.82
N PHE A 204 0.39 -2.34 25.30
CA PHE A 204 1.59 -1.84 25.95
C PHE A 204 2.23 -0.75 25.09
N SER A 205 2.70 0.32 25.70
CA SER A 205 3.39 1.42 25.03
C SER A 205 4.73 1.67 25.70
N THR A 206 5.77 1.92 24.92
CA THR A 206 7.05 2.37 25.46
C THR A 206 6.88 3.75 26.10
N PRO A 207 7.41 4.01 27.32
CA PRO A 207 7.39 5.34 27.91
C PRO A 207 8.08 6.36 26.99
N PRO A 208 7.57 7.61 26.90
CA PRO A 208 8.28 8.66 26.17
C PRO A 208 9.68 8.87 26.79
N GLY A 209 10.73 8.83 25.98
CA GLY A 209 12.11 9.10 26.39
C GLY A 209 13.09 7.92 26.40
N CYS A 210 12.66 6.73 25.98
CA CYS A 210 13.58 5.60 25.72
C CYS A 210 13.71 5.36 24.21
N ALA A 211 14.46 6.22 23.53
CA ALA A 211 15.02 5.98 22.20
C ALA A 211 16.37 6.68 22.10
#